data_AF-A0A1C4S7H1-F1
#
_entry.id   AF-A0A1C4S7H1-F1
#
_cell.length_a   1.000
_cell.length_b   1.000
_cell.length_c   1.000
_cell.angle_alpha   90.00
_cell.angle_beta   90.00
_cell.angle_gamma   90.00
#
_symmetry.space_group_name_H-M   'P 1'
#
loop_
_entity.id
_entity.type
_entity.pdbx_description
1 polymer ?
#
loop_
_entity_poly.entity_id
_entity_poly.type
_entity_poly.pdbx_seq_one_letter_code
_entity_poly.pdbx_strand_id
1 'polypeptide(L)'
;MTAPGTTDRSRTDQVHRAPHRRSFTATTQPLTVTPAFVTRADATPRQERPQDAGSAMDSAGHEVELPDVHRHDLALESDPNLAFEHFDEYWRKVHGPKFAYDEPGSTAELVLRYDQVHRIPAGPSSAWPPPYSAMTDGSGRLLGDPAAHVPGYRRPRWDGLAYITYRTPDDVTTTLDQEKFARRVVADERTVFRKVARGLAQEHILLPSRLRREAVSLVHILQRRPELPRQEFQRRWLTEHATVILSQPATHTYVRRYAQLHTVGTTQDDPDAALMDVIDIMGFACMNDVEDYLTSTDYEAVAHHQRSLTLDGCEYWTGLNYTVIDRLMPELPTAEPR
;
A
#
# COMPACT_ATOMS: atom_id res chain seq x y z
N MET A 1 -20.00 25.13 -28.15
CA MET A 1 -19.54 23.74 -28.41
C MET A 1 -18.10 23.80 -28.88
N THR A 2 -17.16 23.67 -27.94
CA THR A 2 -15.73 23.51 -28.22
C THR A 2 -15.49 22.07 -28.70
N ALA A 3 -14.67 21.92 -29.75
CA ALA A 3 -14.24 20.62 -30.24
C ALA A 3 -13.60 19.78 -29.12
N PRO A 4 -13.66 18.43 -29.16
CA PRO A 4 -12.96 17.60 -28.19
C PRO A 4 -11.47 17.90 -28.31
N GLY A 5 -10.94 18.61 -27.32
CA GLY A 5 -9.59 19.11 -27.31
C GLY A 5 -8.58 17.96 -27.34
N THR A 6 -7.54 18.13 -28.13
CA THR A 6 -6.30 17.35 -28.03
C THR A 6 -5.85 17.33 -26.58
N THR A 7 -5.92 16.17 -25.92
CA THR A 7 -5.47 16.01 -24.54
C THR A 7 -3.99 16.41 -24.44
N ASP A 8 -3.67 17.40 -23.61
CA ASP A 8 -2.29 17.79 -23.34
C ASP A 8 -1.58 16.65 -22.59
N ARG A 9 -0.90 15.79 -23.35
CA ARG A 9 -0.22 14.60 -22.82
C ARG A 9 0.89 14.95 -21.84
N SER A 10 1.42 16.18 -21.86
CA SER A 10 2.49 16.61 -20.96
C SER A 10 2.06 16.63 -19.49
N ARG A 11 0.75 16.67 -19.22
CA ARG A 11 0.16 16.67 -17.87
C ARG A 11 -0.24 15.29 -17.36
N THR A 12 0.01 14.24 -18.14
CA THR A 12 -0.40 12.86 -17.78
C THR A 12 0.70 12.14 -17.04
N ASP A 13 0.37 11.33 -16.03
CA ASP A 13 1.34 10.54 -15.26
C ASP A 13 2.17 9.57 -16.14
N GLN A 14 1.62 9.14 -17.28
CA GLN A 14 2.28 8.28 -18.26
C GLN A 14 3.65 8.82 -18.72
N VAL A 15 3.84 10.14 -18.72
CA VAL A 15 5.14 10.73 -19.10
C VAL A 15 6.25 10.41 -18.10
N HIS A 16 5.93 9.96 -16.88
CA HIS A 16 6.89 9.57 -15.85
C HIS A 16 7.31 8.10 -15.93
N ARG A 17 6.94 7.41 -17.01
CA ARG A 17 7.29 6.02 -17.29
C ARG A 17 8.05 5.91 -18.61
N ALA A 18 8.82 4.83 -18.78
CA ALA A 18 9.46 4.55 -20.06
C ALA A 18 8.42 4.46 -21.21
N PRO A 19 8.73 4.95 -22.42
CA PRO A 19 10.02 5.51 -22.86
C PRO A 19 10.15 7.03 -22.68
N HIS A 20 9.21 7.69 -21.97
CA HIS A 20 9.07 9.15 -22.01
C HIS A 20 10.06 9.91 -21.11
N ARG A 21 10.48 9.35 -19.97
CA ARG A 21 11.52 9.91 -19.10
C ARG A 21 12.71 8.97 -19.03
N ARG A 22 13.88 9.55 -18.70
CA ARG A 22 15.13 8.80 -18.52
C ARG A 22 14.95 7.78 -17.40
N SER A 23 15.36 6.55 -17.67
CA SER A 23 15.46 5.50 -16.66
C SER A 23 16.83 5.53 -15.98
N PHE A 24 16.84 5.11 -14.73
CA PHE A 24 17.99 4.91 -13.87
C PHE A 24 18.27 3.42 -13.75
N THR A 25 19.54 3.05 -13.92
CA THR A 25 20.01 1.71 -13.62
C THR A 25 19.97 1.48 -12.12
N ALA A 26 19.21 0.49 -11.66
CA ALA A 26 19.21 0.12 -10.26
C ALA A 26 20.59 -0.42 -9.84
N THR A 27 20.85 -0.39 -8.54
CA THR A 27 22.03 -1.02 -7.94
C THR A 27 21.58 -2.15 -7.02
N THR A 28 22.52 -2.92 -6.47
CA THR A 28 22.22 -3.91 -5.43
C THR A 28 22.20 -3.29 -4.03
N GLN A 29 22.29 -1.96 -3.89
CA GLN A 29 22.13 -1.28 -2.60
C GLN A 29 20.65 -1.12 -2.28
N PRO A 30 20.26 -1.18 -1.00
CA PRO A 30 18.90 -0.85 -0.59
C PRO A 30 18.51 0.57 -1.05
N LEU A 31 17.25 0.73 -1.46
CA LEU A 31 16.67 2.03 -1.77
C LEU A 31 15.94 2.59 -0.54
N THR A 32 15.72 3.90 -0.53
CA THR A 32 14.92 4.53 0.51
C THR A 32 13.46 4.58 0.06
N VAL A 33 12.54 4.10 0.90
CA VAL A 33 11.11 4.09 0.60
C VAL A 33 10.35 4.84 1.69
N THR A 34 9.39 5.66 1.26
CA THR A 34 8.37 6.25 2.13
C THR A 34 7.07 5.45 1.94
N PRO A 35 6.84 4.39 2.74
CA PRO A 35 5.54 3.72 2.75
C PRO A 35 4.53 4.64 3.46
N ALA A 36 3.51 5.10 2.73
CA ALA A 36 2.41 5.87 3.29
C ALA A 36 1.12 5.05 3.23
N PHE A 37 0.72 4.49 4.38
CA PHE A 37 -0.55 3.79 4.50
C PHE A 37 -1.68 4.79 4.69
N VAL A 38 -2.78 4.60 3.95
CA VAL A 38 -3.87 5.57 3.90
C VAL A 38 -5.18 4.94 4.31
N THR A 39 -6.05 5.77 4.88
CA THR A 39 -7.47 5.45 5.07
C THR A 39 -8.31 6.50 4.38
N ARG A 40 -9.39 6.08 3.73
CA ARG A 40 -10.28 6.98 3.00
C ARG A 40 -11.04 7.92 3.94
N ALA A 41 -11.30 9.15 3.50
CA ALA A 41 -12.27 10.02 4.14
C ALA A 41 -13.68 9.42 3.97
N ASP A 42 -14.24 8.88 5.05
CA ASP A 42 -15.59 8.32 5.10
C ASP A 42 -16.29 8.59 6.44
N ALA A 43 -17.57 8.22 6.50
CA ALA A 43 -18.43 8.40 7.66
C ALA A 43 -18.26 7.35 8.77
N THR A 44 -17.10 6.66 8.85
CA THR A 44 -16.84 5.72 9.95
C THR A 44 -16.64 6.48 11.27
N PRO A 45 -17.17 6.03 12.42
CA PRO A 45 -16.93 6.69 13.71
C PRO A 45 -15.44 6.74 14.10
N ARG A 46 -15.01 7.79 14.79
CA ARG A 46 -13.61 7.97 15.25
C ARG A 46 -13.10 6.85 16.15
N GLN A 47 -14.00 6.25 16.94
CA GLN A 47 -13.67 5.13 17.83
C GLN A 47 -13.33 3.85 17.05
N GLU A 48 -13.84 3.71 15.83
CA GLU A 48 -13.58 2.57 14.96
C GLU A 48 -12.41 2.84 14.00
N ARG A 49 -12.32 4.06 13.46
CA ARG A 49 -11.22 4.50 12.60
C ARG A 49 -10.69 5.87 13.06
N PRO A 50 -9.42 5.97 13.49
CA PRO A 50 -8.81 7.25 13.83
C PRO A 50 -8.83 8.22 12.64
N GLN A 51 -8.81 9.51 12.96
CA GLN A 51 -8.74 10.61 12.00
C GLN A 51 -7.58 11.51 12.39
N ASP A 52 -6.77 11.92 11.43
CA ASP A 52 -5.71 12.90 11.66
C ASP A 52 -6.32 14.30 11.80
N ALA A 53 -5.77 15.11 12.69
CA ALA A 53 -6.20 16.50 12.87
C ALA A 53 -6.09 17.27 11.55
N GLY A 54 -7.13 18.02 11.20
CA GLY A 54 -7.22 18.75 9.94
C GLY A 54 -7.40 17.87 8.71
N SER A 55 -7.94 16.65 8.84
CA SER A 55 -8.27 15.76 7.71
C SER A 55 -9.78 15.49 7.64
N ALA A 56 -10.24 14.88 6.54
CA ALA A 56 -11.66 14.72 6.19
C ALA A 56 -12.38 16.07 6.09
N MET A 57 -11.98 16.87 5.08
CA MET A 57 -12.48 18.24 4.89
C MET A 57 -13.90 18.31 4.32
N ASP A 58 -14.56 19.44 4.57
CA ASP A 58 -15.76 19.89 3.88
C ASP A 58 -15.43 20.67 2.58
N SER A 59 -16.46 21.01 1.81
CA SER A 59 -16.32 21.75 0.55
C SER A 59 -15.75 23.17 0.72
N ALA A 60 -15.77 23.72 1.94
CA ALA A 60 -15.20 25.01 2.29
C ALA A 60 -13.75 24.89 2.83
N GLY A 61 -13.24 23.67 3.00
CA GLY A 61 -11.89 23.38 3.48
C GLY A 61 -11.75 23.30 5.00
N HIS A 62 -12.85 23.15 5.75
CA HIS A 62 -12.83 22.94 7.20
C HIS A 62 -12.88 21.46 7.55
N GLU A 63 -12.27 21.06 8.66
CA GLU A 63 -12.34 19.69 9.16
C GLU A 63 -13.77 19.31 9.55
N VAL A 64 -14.23 18.14 9.09
CA VAL A 64 -15.45 17.51 9.60
C VAL A 64 -15.06 16.66 10.82
N GLU A 65 -15.34 17.19 12.02
CA GLU A 65 -14.89 16.53 13.27
C GLU A 65 -15.60 15.20 13.55
N LEU A 66 -16.91 15.10 13.30
CA LEU A 66 -17.69 13.89 13.53
C LEU A 66 -18.32 13.41 12.22
N PRO A 67 -17.53 12.80 11.32
CA PRO A 67 -17.99 12.45 9.97
C PRO A 67 -19.08 11.37 9.95
N ASP A 68 -19.26 10.61 11.04
CA ASP A 68 -20.36 9.67 11.23
C ASP A 68 -21.71 10.36 11.46
N VAL A 69 -21.70 11.54 12.09
CA VAL A 69 -22.87 12.39 12.34
C VAL A 69 -23.10 13.38 11.21
N HIS A 70 -22.01 13.99 10.72
CA HIS A 70 -21.97 15.07 9.73
C HIS A 70 -21.51 14.59 8.35
N ARG A 71 -21.85 13.35 7.98
CA ARG A 71 -21.38 12.74 6.72
C ARG A 71 -21.67 13.57 5.46
N HIS A 72 -22.76 14.33 5.47
CA HIS A 72 -23.18 15.18 4.34
C HIS A 72 -22.26 16.38 4.12
N ASP A 73 -21.40 16.69 5.10
CA ASP A 73 -20.44 17.77 5.00
C ASP A 73 -19.11 17.29 4.37
N LEU A 74 -18.86 15.98 4.25
CA LEU A 74 -17.64 15.45 3.63
C LEU A 74 -17.51 15.88 2.17
N ALA A 75 -16.38 16.49 1.82
CA ALA A 75 -16.11 17.00 0.48
C ALA A 75 -15.94 15.89 -0.58
N LEU A 76 -15.34 14.76 -0.19
CA LEU A 76 -15.06 13.68 -1.12
C LEU A 76 -16.35 12.95 -1.49
N GLU A 77 -16.96 12.25 -0.52
CA GLU A 77 -18.17 11.47 -0.76
C GLU A 77 -18.97 11.34 0.54
N SER A 78 -20.26 11.65 0.47
CA SER A 78 -21.17 11.62 1.62
C SER A 78 -22.08 10.39 1.64
N ASP A 79 -22.28 9.73 0.51
CA ASP A 79 -23.02 8.47 0.41
C ASP A 79 -22.11 7.29 0.80
N PRO A 80 -22.39 6.58 1.91
CA PRO A 80 -21.59 5.43 2.33
C PRO A 80 -21.52 4.30 1.28
N ASN A 81 -22.51 4.21 0.38
CA ASN A 81 -22.53 3.21 -0.69
C ASN A 81 -21.53 3.54 -1.81
N LEU A 82 -21.18 4.82 -1.98
CA LEU A 82 -20.26 5.29 -3.01
C LEU A 82 -18.86 5.62 -2.47
N ALA A 83 -18.74 5.84 -1.16
CA ALA A 83 -17.51 6.34 -0.52
C ALA A 83 -16.25 5.55 -0.86
N PHE A 84 -16.35 4.23 -1.04
CA PHE A 84 -15.19 3.43 -1.43
C PHE A 84 -14.82 3.58 -2.90
N GLU A 85 -15.81 3.57 -3.79
CA GLU A 85 -15.60 3.69 -5.24
C GLU A 85 -15.07 5.08 -5.60
N HIS A 86 -15.68 6.13 -5.03
CA HIS A 86 -15.25 7.50 -5.27
C HIS A 86 -13.85 7.76 -4.69
N PHE A 87 -13.53 7.20 -3.52
CA PHE A 87 -12.16 7.22 -3.00
C PHE A 87 -11.15 6.57 -3.97
N ASP A 88 -11.46 5.38 -4.48
CA ASP A 88 -10.59 4.65 -5.41
C ASP A 88 -10.33 5.47 -6.68
N GLU A 89 -11.39 6.02 -7.27
CA GLU A 89 -11.30 6.86 -8.45
C GLU A 89 -10.52 8.15 -8.18
N TYR A 90 -10.84 8.87 -7.10
CA TYR A 90 -10.19 10.14 -6.80
C TYR A 90 -8.70 9.92 -6.52
N TRP A 91 -8.37 8.94 -5.69
CA TRP A 91 -6.97 8.67 -5.33
C TRP A 91 -6.15 8.31 -6.56
N ARG A 92 -6.69 7.45 -7.45
CA ARG A 92 -5.97 7.04 -8.66
C ARG A 92 -5.94 8.12 -9.75
N LYS A 93 -7.07 8.75 -10.02
CA LYS A 93 -7.28 9.57 -11.24
C LYS A 93 -7.02 11.06 -10.99
N VAL A 94 -7.02 11.53 -9.74
CA VAL A 94 -6.81 12.94 -9.38
C VAL A 94 -5.55 13.10 -8.53
N HIS A 95 -5.50 12.44 -7.37
CA HIS A 95 -4.40 12.61 -6.42
C HIS A 95 -3.07 12.05 -6.93
N GLY A 96 -3.05 10.83 -7.48
CA GLY A 96 -1.84 10.20 -8.03
C GLY A 96 -1.13 11.05 -9.10
N PRO A 97 -1.82 11.50 -10.15
CA PRO A 97 -1.25 12.39 -11.15
C PRO A 97 -0.73 13.71 -10.58
N LYS A 98 -1.40 14.26 -9.56
CA LYS A 98 -0.96 15.48 -8.87
C LYS A 98 0.40 15.31 -8.22
N PHE A 99 0.66 14.15 -7.60
CA PHE A 99 1.97 13.83 -7.03
C PHE A 99 3.06 13.84 -8.11
N ALA A 100 2.81 13.24 -9.27
CA ALA A 100 3.79 13.14 -10.36
C ALA A 100 4.02 14.45 -11.13
N TYR A 101 3.00 15.31 -11.25
CA TYR A 101 3.03 16.49 -12.11
C TYR A 101 4.08 17.54 -11.69
N ASP A 102 4.99 17.90 -12.59
CA ASP A 102 5.94 19.00 -12.36
C ASP A 102 5.24 20.36 -12.58
N GLU A 103 4.82 21.04 -11.52
CA GLU A 103 4.39 22.44 -11.62
C GLU A 103 5.61 23.38 -11.71
N PRO A 104 5.47 24.60 -12.27
CA PRO A 104 6.58 25.54 -12.38
C PRO A 104 7.29 25.76 -11.03
N GLY A 105 8.59 25.45 -10.97
CA GLY A 105 9.40 25.57 -9.75
C GLY A 105 9.44 24.32 -8.87
N SER A 106 8.78 23.22 -9.27
CA SER A 106 8.84 21.91 -8.60
C SER A 106 9.38 20.83 -9.52
N THR A 107 9.82 19.71 -8.95
CA THR A 107 10.23 18.53 -9.72
C THR A 107 9.98 17.23 -8.96
N ALA A 108 9.47 16.23 -9.67
CA ALA A 108 9.37 14.86 -9.22
C ALA A 108 10.60 14.03 -9.60
N GLU A 109 11.68 14.60 -10.16
CA GLU A 109 12.84 13.84 -10.68
C GLU A 109 13.54 12.94 -9.65
N LEU A 110 13.46 13.28 -8.36
CA LEU A 110 14.03 12.48 -7.27
C LEU A 110 13.19 11.24 -6.93
N VAL A 111 11.93 11.19 -7.35
CA VAL A 111 11.04 10.03 -7.15
C VAL A 111 11.36 8.97 -8.20
N LEU A 112 12.00 7.89 -7.79
CA LEU A 112 12.43 6.83 -8.71
C LEU A 112 11.29 5.88 -9.07
N ARG A 113 10.39 5.64 -8.12
CA ARG A 113 9.18 4.82 -8.31
C ARG A 113 8.06 5.35 -7.41
N TYR A 114 6.84 5.33 -7.93
CA TYR A 114 5.63 5.58 -7.15
C TYR A 114 4.54 4.61 -7.60
N ASP A 115 4.21 3.66 -6.73
CA ASP A 115 3.03 2.83 -6.87
C ASP A 115 1.93 3.24 -5.89
N GLN A 116 0.70 3.26 -6.36
CA GLN A 116 -0.48 3.24 -5.50
C GLN A 116 -0.99 1.80 -5.41
N VAL A 117 -1.03 1.24 -4.21
CA VAL A 117 -1.59 -0.06 -3.92
C VAL A 117 -2.97 0.14 -3.29
N HIS A 118 -4.02 -0.09 -4.07
CA HIS A 118 -5.40 0.11 -3.65
C HIS A 118 -5.96 -1.20 -3.12
N ARG A 119 -6.35 -1.26 -1.84
CA ARG A 119 -6.91 -2.48 -1.24
C ARG A 119 -8.14 -2.93 -2.01
N ILE A 120 -8.28 -4.22 -2.29
CA ILE A 120 -9.48 -4.77 -2.91
C ILE A 120 -10.30 -5.50 -1.84
N PRO A 121 -11.62 -5.24 -1.71
CA PRO A 121 -12.45 -5.94 -0.72
C PRO A 121 -12.59 -7.44 -0.92
N ALA A 122 -12.61 -7.89 -2.17
CA ALA A 122 -12.69 -9.31 -2.51
C ALA A 122 -11.35 -10.06 -2.39
N GLY A 123 -10.23 -9.35 -2.18
CA GLY A 123 -8.93 -9.98 -2.04
C GLY A 123 -8.72 -10.60 -0.66
N PRO A 124 -7.83 -11.60 -0.53
CA PRO A 124 -7.42 -12.15 0.76
C PRO A 124 -7.00 -11.08 1.77
N SER A 125 -7.33 -11.31 3.03
CA SER A 125 -6.82 -10.51 4.16
C SER A 125 -6.66 -11.38 5.40
N SER A 126 -5.86 -10.92 6.37
CA SER A 126 -5.72 -11.61 7.66
C SER A 126 -7.04 -11.74 8.42
N ALA A 127 -8.03 -10.89 8.11
CA ALA A 127 -9.36 -10.94 8.72
C ALA A 127 -10.29 -11.99 8.07
N TRP A 128 -10.03 -12.36 6.82
CA TRP A 128 -10.79 -13.36 6.07
C TRP A 128 -9.88 -14.07 5.06
N PRO A 129 -9.03 -15.01 5.54
CA PRO A 129 -8.07 -15.71 4.69
C PRO A 129 -8.74 -16.81 3.86
N PRO A 130 -8.18 -17.19 2.69
CA PRO A 130 -8.57 -18.42 2.00
C PRO A 130 -8.16 -19.66 2.82
N PRO A 131 -8.75 -20.85 2.55
CA PRO A 131 -9.69 -21.15 1.47
C PRO A 131 -11.12 -20.69 1.77
N TYR A 132 -11.84 -20.29 0.72
CA TYR A 132 -13.26 -19.94 0.81
C TYR A 132 -14.13 -21.17 0.58
N SER A 133 -15.12 -21.38 1.43
CA SER A 133 -16.01 -22.55 1.37
C SER A 133 -17.43 -22.16 1.01
N ALA A 134 -18.12 -23.03 0.27
CA ALA A 134 -19.55 -22.90 0.04
C ALA A 134 -20.32 -23.03 1.37
N MET A 135 -21.26 -22.13 1.61
CA MET A 135 -22.14 -22.21 2.79
C MET A 135 -23.12 -23.37 2.61
N THR A 136 -22.89 -24.46 3.33
CA THR A 136 -23.66 -25.70 3.22
C THR A 136 -24.24 -26.15 4.57
N ASP A 137 -25.36 -26.89 4.51
CA ASP A 137 -25.96 -27.56 5.67
C ASP A 137 -25.24 -28.88 6.01
N GLY A 138 -25.69 -29.56 7.08
CA GLY A 138 -25.12 -30.85 7.49
C GLY A 138 -25.30 -32.00 6.50
N SER A 139 -26.06 -31.80 5.41
CA SER A 139 -26.20 -32.74 4.31
C SER A 139 -25.32 -32.40 3.10
N GLY A 140 -24.53 -31.32 3.17
CA GLY A 140 -23.68 -30.84 2.09
C GLY A 140 -24.43 -30.06 1.01
N ARG A 141 -25.68 -29.65 1.26
CA ARG A 141 -26.46 -28.81 0.34
C ARG A 141 -26.26 -27.34 0.67
N LEU A 142 -26.35 -26.46 -0.32
CA LEU A 142 -26.34 -25.02 -0.08
C LEU A 142 -27.47 -24.60 0.87
N LEU A 143 -27.19 -23.67 1.78
CA LEU A 143 -28.20 -23.14 2.70
C LEU A 143 -29.36 -22.50 1.93
N GLY A 144 -30.59 -22.84 2.33
CA GLY A 144 -31.82 -22.33 1.68
C GLY A 144 -32.18 -20.89 2.06
N ASP A 145 -31.54 -20.34 3.09
CA ASP A 145 -31.80 -19.04 3.71
C ASP A 145 -30.50 -18.20 3.81
N PRO A 146 -29.85 -17.87 2.68
CA PRO A 146 -28.57 -17.18 2.69
C PRO A 146 -28.60 -15.83 3.42
N ALA A 147 -29.76 -15.14 3.45
CA ALA A 147 -29.94 -13.88 4.18
C ALA A 147 -29.70 -14.00 5.69
N ALA A 148 -29.97 -15.16 6.30
CA ALA A 148 -29.73 -15.41 7.73
C ALA A 148 -28.26 -15.73 8.04
N HIS A 149 -27.44 -15.96 7.01
CA HIS A 149 -26.09 -16.51 7.12
C HIS A 149 -25.00 -15.59 6.54
N VAL A 150 -25.34 -14.35 6.17
CA VAL A 150 -24.36 -13.38 5.68
C VAL A 150 -23.34 -13.08 6.78
N PRO A 151 -22.04 -13.36 6.57
CA PRO A 151 -21.03 -13.08 7.58
C PRO A 151 -20.84 -11.57 7.77
N GLY A 152 -20.53 -11.18 9.00
CA GLY A 152 -20.19 -9.80 9.31
C GLY A 152 -18.92 -9.37 8.56
N TYR A 153 -18.97 -8.21 7.92
CA TYR A 153 -17.83 -7.65 7.21
C TYR A 153 -16.74 -7.21 8.19
N ARG A 154 -15.49 -7.61 7.91
CA ARG A 154 -14.30 -7.18 8.65
C ARG A 154 -13.38 -6.41 7.71
N ARG A 155 -13.22 -5.13 7.98
CA ARG A 155 -12.40 -4.23 7.17
C ARG A 155 -10.97 -4.19 7.70
N PRO A 156 -9.95 -4.35 6.83
CA PRO A 156 -8.58 -4.04 7.19
C PRO A 156 -8.39 -2.60 7.71
N ARG A 157 -7.37 -2.38 8.53
CA ARG A 157 -7.04 -1.07 9.09
C ARG A 157 -6.76 -0.05 7.99
N TRP A 158 -6.10 -0.45 6.91
CA TRP A 158 -5.70 0.43 5.82
C TRP A 158 -6.51 0.19 4.55
N ASP A 159 -6.80 1.26 3.80
CA ASP A 159 -7.48 1.19 2.50
C ASP A 159 -6.49 1.19 1.32
N GLY A 160 -5.21 1.47 1.60
CA GLY A 160 -4.14 1.29 0.63
C GLY A 160 -2.77 1.73 1.14
N LEU A 161 -1.80 1.65 0.24
CA LEU A 161 -0.41 2.03 0.43
C LEU A 161 0.07 2.87 -0.76
N ALA A 162 0.61 4.06 -0.50
CA ALA A 162 1.49 4.75 -1.44
C ALA A 162 2.93 4.29 -1.19
N TYR A 163 3.51 3.65 -2.19
CA TYR A 163 4.87 3.12 -2.19
C TYR A 163 5.77 4.06 -3.00
N ILE A 164 6.56 4.90 -2.32
CA ILE A 164 7.34 5.95 -2.99
C ILE A 164 8.83 5.71 -2.73
N THR A 165 9.60 5.50 -3.79
CA THR A 165 11.00 5.10 -3.74
C THR A 165 11.93 6.22 -4.19
N TYR A 166 13.03 6.35 -3.47
CA TYR A 166 14.08 7.36 -3.62
C TYR A 166 15.45 6.69 -3.55
N ARG A 167 16.50 7.42 -3.95
CA ARG A 167 17.87 6.89 -3.81
C ARG A 167 18.33 6.97 -2.36
N THR A 168 18.07 8.10 -1.69
CA THR A 168 18.57 8.40 -0.34
C THR A 168 17.48 9.04 0.52
N PRO A 169 17.66 9.10 1.85
CA PRO A 169 16.79 9.90 2.72
C PRO A 169 16.78 11.39 2.39
N ASP A 170 17.91 11.94 1.94
CA ASP A 170 17.99 13.36 1.55
C ASP A 170 17.11 13.68 0.34
N ASP A 171 16.94 12.73 -0.59
CA ASP A 171 16.02 12.86 -1.71
C ASP A 171 14.56 12.93 -1.23
N VAL A 172 14.21 12.23 -0.15
CA VAL A 172 12.88 12.29 0.49
C VAL A 172 12.64 13.71 1.00
N THR A 173 13.55 14.22 1.83
CA THR A 173 13.48 15.58 2.40
C THR A 173 13.39 16.63 1.30
N THR A 174 14.30 16.57 0.32
CA THR A 174 14.33 17.50 -0.82
C THR A 174 13.04 17.46 -1.63
N THR A 175 12.41 16.27 -1.75
CA THR A 175 11.12 16.14 -2.42
C THR A 175 10.01 16.79 -1.60
N LEU A 176 9.87 16.40 -0.33
CA LEU A 176 8.75 16.82 0.52
C LEU A 176 8.81 18.31 0.92
N ASP A 177 10.00 18.92 0.94
CA ASP A 177 10.20 20.33 1.27
C ASP A 177 9.77 21.30 0.15
N GLN A 178 9.49 20.79 -1.06
CA GLN A 178 9.02 21.66 -2.14
C GLN A 178 7.64 22.22 -1.80
N GLU A 179 7.42 23.51 -2.08
CA GLU A 179 6.18 24.23 -1.77
C GLU A 179 4.92 23.52 -2.30
N LYS A 180 5.03 22.86 -3.47
CA LYS A 180 3.99 22.03 -4.07
C LYS A 180 3.44 21.00 -3.09
N PHE A 181 4.30 20.30 -2.34
CA PHE A 181 3.85 19.23 -1.46
C PHE A 181 3.02 19.80 -0.31
N ALA A 182 3.53 20.79 0.40
CA ALA A 182 2.80 21.41 1.51
C ALA A 182 1.48 22.07 1.05
N ARG A 183 1.50 22.85 -0.03
CA ARG A 183 0.32 23.66 -0.45
C ARG A 183 -0.68 22.91 -1.30
N ARG A 184 -0.26 21.89 -2.04
CA ARG A 184 -1.10 21.21 -3.04
C ARG A 184 -1.31 19.76 -2.70
N VAL A 185 -0.25 18.99 -2.46
CA VAL A 185 -0.37 17.54 -2.19
C VAL A 185 -1.00 17.31 -0.83
N VAL A 186 -0.42 17.83 0.25
CA VAL A 186 -0.93 17.67 1.63
C VAL A 186 -2.33 18.27 1.79
N ALA A 187 -2.61 19.41 1.15
CA ALA A 187 -3.96 19.98 1.15
C ALA A 187 -5.01 19.04 0.53
N ASP A 188 -4.64 18.28 -0.50
CA ASP A 188 -5.50 17.29 -1.15
C ASP A 188 -5.62 16.01 -0.35
N GLU A 189 -4.51 15.57 0.27
CA GLU A 189 -4.48 14.44 1.18
C GLU A 189 -5.46 14.63 2.33
N ARG A 190 -5.55 15.84 2.89
CA ARG A 190 -6.54 16.18 3.93
C ARG A 190 -7.99 16.06 3.47
N THR A 191 -8.25 16.15 2.17
CA THR A 191 -9.58 15.97 1.59
C THR A 191 -9.88 14.49 1.34
N VAL A 192 -8.97 13.76 0.70
CA VAL A 192 -9.21 12.39 0.26
C VAL A 192 -8.96 11.34 1.35
N PHE A 193 -8.04 11.63 2.27
CA PHE A 193 -7.67 10.72 3.35
C PHE A 193 -8.21 11.21 4.69
N ARG A 194 -8.68 10.25 5.48
CA ARG A 194 -8.99 10.45 6.89
C ARG A 194 -7.72 10.43 7.74
N LYS A 195 -6.78 9.58 7.34
CA LYS A 195 -5.52 9.35 8.05
C LYS A 195 -4.45 8.82 7.11
N VAL A 196 -3.21 9.29 7.30
CA VAL A 196 -2.03 8.85 6.57
C VAL A 196 -0.92 8.51 7.57
N ALA A 197 -0.48 7.25 7.60
CA ALA A 197 0.69 6.83 8.36
C ALA A 197 1.93 6.77 7.46
N ARG A 198 2.94 7.62 7.68
CA ARG A 198 4.16 7.71 6.86
C ARG A 198 5.39 7.19 7.56
N GLY A 199 5.87 6.04 7.10
CA GLY A 199 7.16 5.50 7.51
C GLY A 199 8.32 6.00 6.64
N LEU A 200 9.53 5.73 7.10
CA LEU A 200 10.76 5.76 6.32
C LEU A 200 11.40 4.37 6.44
N ALA A 201 11.68 3.72 5.32
CA ALA A 201 12.18 2.36 5.28
C ALA A 201 13.32 2.17 4.27
N GLN A 202 14.12 1.12 4.50
CA GLN A 202 15.07 0.60 3.52
C GLN A 202 14.43 -0.58 2.77
N GLU A 203 14.46 -0.53 1.45
CA GLU A 203 13.93 -1.58 0.58
C GLU A 203 14.98 -2.64 0.28
N HIS A 204 14.66 -3.88 0.61
CA HIS A 204 15.42 -5.06 0.24
C HIS A 204 14.63 -5.88 -0.78
N ILE A 205 15.02 -5.81 -2.04
CA ILE A 205 14.43 -6.60 -3.13
C ILE A 205 15.06 -7.99 -3.08
N LEU A 206 14.25 -9.00 -2.77
CA LEU A 206 14.70 -10.39 -2.64
C LEU A 206 14.36 -11.22 -3.88
N LEU A 207 13.20 -10.96 -4.48
CA LEU A 207 12.82 -11.48 -5.78
C LEU A 207 12.53 -10.29 -6.71
N PRO A 208 13.42 -9.95 -7.65
CA PRO A 208 13.24 -8.77 -8.50
C PRO A 208 12.15 -9.01 -9.54
N SER A 209 11.36 -7.98 -9.82
CA SER A 209 10.37 -8.06 -10.87
C SER A 209 11.00 -7.98 -12.26
N ARG A 210 10.56 -8.87 -13.15
CA ARG A 210 10.89 -8.80 -14.58
C ARG A 210 10.13 -7.69 -15.31
N LEU A 211 8.90 -7.39 -14.87
CA LEU A 211 7.97 -6.49 -15.59
C LEU A 211 7.76 -5.14 -14.89
N ARG A 212 8.01 -5.06 -13.58
CA ARG A 212 7.80 -3.96 -12.62
C ARG A 212 6.37 -3.41 -12.63
N ARG A 213 5.40 -4.28 -12.90
CA ARG A 213 3.99 -3.93 -13.06
C ARG A 213 3.08 -5.11 -12.67
N GLU A 214 3.48 -5.85 -11.65
CA GLU A 214 2.64 -6.88 -11.05
C GLU A 214 1.25 -6.31 -10.79
N ALA A 215 0.20 -7.00 -11.22
CA ALA A 215 -1.15 -6.44 -11.17
C ALA A 215 -1.67 -6.37 -9.74
N VAL A 216 -1.26 -7.33 -8.90
CA VAL A 216 -1.76 -7.52 -7.54
C VAL A 216 -0.59 -7.55 -6.56
N SER A 217 -0.75 -6.91 -5.40
CA SER A 217 0.17 -7.03 -4.27
C SER A 217 -0.51 -7.63 -3.05
N LEU A 218 0.17 -8.54 -2.37
CA LEU A 218 -0.10 -8.92 -0.99
C LEU A 218 0.82 -8.10 -0.09
N VAL A 219 0.22 -7.32 0.81
CA VAL A 219 0.92 -6.42 1.73
C VAL A 219 0.80 -6.97 3.14
N HIS A 220 1.91 -7.32 3.78
CA HIS A 220 1.94 -7.66 5.21
C HIS A 220 2.52 -6.50 6.01
N ILE A 221 1.88 -6.16 7.13
CA ILE A 221 2.33 -5.12 8.06
C ILE A 221 2.74 -5.81 9.36
N LEU A 222 4.04 -5.87 9.61
CA LEU A 222 4.62 -6.75 10.61
C LEU A 222 5.11 -5.94 11.80
N GLN A 223 4.69 -6.39 12.99
CA GLN A 223 5.17 -5.90 14.27
C GLN A 223 5.96 -7.01 14.94
N ARG A 224 7.12 -6.67 15.49
CA ARG A 224 7.95 -7.61 16.24
C ARG A 224 7.28 -7.99 17.56
N ARG A 225 7.63 -9.16 18.10
CA ARG A 225 7.32 -9.49 19.49
C ARG A 225 8.00 -8.49 20.45
N PRO A 226 7.34 -8.03 21.54
CA PRO A 226 7.88 -6.98 22.42
C PRO A 226 9.28 -7.25 22.95
N GLU A 227 9.60 -8.52 23.22
CA GLU A 227 10.88 -9.01 23.74
C GLU A 227 12.01 -9.04 22.70
N LEU A 228 11.71 -8.95 21.40
CA LEU A 228 12.72 -8.92 20.34
C LEU A 228 13.09 -7.47 20.03
N PRO A 229 14.35 -7.04 20.19
CA PRO A 229 14.77 -5.71 19.74
C PRO A 229 14.52 -5.52 18.23
N ARG A 230 14.13 -4.31 17.79
CA ARG A 230 13.83 -4.02 16.37
C ARG A 230 14.94 -4.45 15.42
N GLN A 231 16.19 -4.08 15.73
CA GLN A 231 17.34 -4.41 14.90
C GLN A 231 17.52 -5.93 14.76
N GLU A 232 17.32 -6.68 15.85
CA GLU A 232 17.42 -8.13 15.83
C GLU A 232 16.25 -8.75 15.05
N PHE A 233 15.03 -8.27 15.25
CA PHE A 233 13.87 -8.70 14.46
C PHE A 233 14.10 -8.48 12.96
N GLN A 234 14.49 -7.26 12.55
CA GLN A 234 14.77 -6.91 11.16
C GLN A 234 15.90 -7.77 10.57
N ARG A 235 16.99 -7.99 11.31
CA ARG A 235 18.08 -8.87 10.89
C ARG A 235 17.58 -10.30 10.64
N ARG A 236 16.85 -10.89 11.59
CA ARG A 236 16.28 -12.24 11.45
C ARG A 236 15.25 -12.32 10.34
N TRP A 237 14.48 -11.26 10.12
CA TRP A 237 13.51 -11.18 9.03
C TRP A 237 14.19 -11.19 7.66
N LEU A 238 15.24 -10.39 7.50
CA LEU A 238 15.99 -10.29 6.24
C LEU A 238 16.84 -11.54 5.93
N THR A 239 17.20 -12.32 6.94
CA THR A 239 18.08 -13.49 6.77
C THR A 239 17.32 -14.80 6.93
N GLU A 240 16.89 -15.14 8.14
CA GLU A 240 16.20 -16.39 8.47
C GLU A 240 14.83 -16.47 7.77
N HIS A 241 14.00 -15.43 7.87
CA HIS A 241 12.64 -15.48 7.29
C HIS A 241 12.66 -15.41 5.77
N ALA A 242 13.51 -14.55 5.20
CA ALA A 242 13.78 -14.52 3.77
C ALA A 242 14.20 -15.89 3.23
N THR A 243 15.10 -16.61 3.92
CA THR A 243 15.52 -17.96 3.52
C THR A 243 14.35 -18.94 3.49
N VAL A 244 13.48 -18.90 4.51
CA VAL A 244 12.29 -19.76 4.56
C VAL A 244 11.39 -19.50 3.34
N ILE A 245 11.05 -18.24 3.06
CA ILE A 245 10.23 -17.86 1.90
C ILE A 245 10.89 -18.30 0.59
N LEU A 246 12.14 -17.91 0.37
CA LEU A 246 12.83 -18.16 -0.91
C LEU A 246 13.15 -19.64 -1.14
N SER A 247 13.09 -20.49 -0.13
CA SER A 247 13.25 -21.95 -0.28
C SER A 247 11.98 -22.66 -0.75
N GLN A 248 10.81 -21.99 -0.69
CA GLN A 248 9.54 -22.61 -1.04
C GLN A 248 9.30 -22.68 -2.56
N PRO A 249 8.95 -23.85 -3.12
CA PRO A 249 8.52 -23.97 -4.51
C PRO A 249 7.34 -23.06 -4.89
N ALA A 250 6.33 -22.93 -4.02
CA ALA A 250 5.17 -22.07 -4.26
C ALA A 250 5.57 -20.59 -4.47
N THR A 251 6.57 -20.10 -3.74
CA THR A 251 7.06 -18.72 -3.90
C THR A 251 7.57 -18.48 -5.33
N HIS A 252 8.35 -19.40 -5.89
CA HIS A 252 8.87 -19.25 -7.27
C HIS A 252 7.81 -19.52 -8.35
N THR A 253 6.71 -20.16 -7.98
CA THR A 253 5.60 -20.45 -8.89
C THR A 253 4.68 -19.24 -9.04
N TYR A 254 4.27 -18.64 -7.92
CA TYR A 254 3.22 -17.62 -7.87
C TYR A 254 3.75 -16.19 -7.70
N VAL A 255 4.81 -16.00 -6.91
CA VAL A 255 5.32 -14.67 -6.59
C VAL A 255 6.22 -14.18 -7.73
N ARG A 256 5.91 -12.99 -8.25
CA ARG A 256 6.66 -12.33 -9.35
C ARG A 256 7.66 -11.31 -8.85
N ARG A 257 7.41 -10.77 -7.65
CA ARG A 257 8.26 -9.80 -6.97
C ARG A 257 8.14 -9.98 -5.47
N TYR A 258 9.25 -9.89 -4.74
CA TYR A 258 9.24 -9.86 -3.28
C TYR A 258 10.23 -8.82 -2.79
N ALA A 259 9.73 -7.84 -2.04
CA ALA A 259 10.53 -6.85 -1.33
C ALA A 259 10.13 -6.79 0.14
N GLN A 260 11.12 -6.53 0.98
CA GLN A 260 10.93 -6.22 2.40
C GLN A 260 11.28 -4.75 2.64
N LEU A 261 10.40 -4.00 3.29
CA LEU A 261 10.66 -2.63 3.71
C LEU A 261 10.98 -2.62 5.21
N HIS A 262 12.25 -2.39 5.54
CA HIS A 262 12.71 -2.35 6.93
C HIS A 262 12.63 -0.92 7.46
N THR A 263 11.68 -0.67 8.35
CA THR A 263 11.43 0.68 8.87
C THR A 263 12.63 1.19 9.68
N VAL A 264 13.16 2.34 9.29
CA VAL A 264 14.28 3.02 9.95
C VAL A 264 13.85 4.28 10.69
N GLY A 265 12.61 4.73 10.48
CA GLY A 265 12.05 5.90 11.17
C GLY A 265 10.74 6.34 10.53
N THR A 266 10.40 7.61 10.72
CA THR A 266 9.23 8.28 10.15
C THR A 266 9.66 9.64 9.63
N THR A 267 8.92 10.20 8.66
CA THR A 267 9.18 11.56 8.15
C THR A 267 8.52 12.64 9.02
N GLN A 268 7.66 12.24 9.95
CA GLN A 268 6.90 13.07 10.88
C GLN A 268 6.63 12.27 12.17
N ASP A 269 6.18 12.93 13.26
CA ASP A 269 5.71 12.18 14.44
C ASP A 269 4.46 11.37 14.07
N ASP A 270 4.62 10.04 14.05
CA ASP A 270 3.64 9.12 13.50
C ASP A 270 3.64 7.81 14.30
N PRO A 271 2.78 7.71 15.34
CA PRO A 271 2.77 6.54 16.21
C PRO A 271 2.35 5.27 15.49
N ASP A 272 1.60 5.37 14.39
CA ASP A 272 1.15 4.19 13.64
C ASP A 272 2.23 3.64 12.73
N ALA A 273 2.93 4.51 12.01
CA ALA A 273 4.10 4.11 11.23
C ALA A 273 5.23 3.59 12.15
N ALA A 274 5.39 4.17 13.34
CA ALA A 274 6.41 3.74 14.30
C ALA A 274 6.21 2.30 14.82
N LEU A 275 4.99 1.75 14.76
CA LEU A 275 4.68 0.37 15.12
C LEU A 275 5.04 -0.63 14.01
N MET A 276 5.19 -0.19 12.77
CA MET A 276 5.50 -1.07 11.63
C MET A 276 7.00 -1.33 11.60
N ASP A 277 7.44 -2.54 11.99
CA ASP A 277 8.87 -2.87 12.01
C ASP A 277 9.37 -3.31 10.61
N VAL A 278 8.57 -4.12 9.92
CA VAL A 278 8.80 -4.52 8.52
C VAL A 278 7.48 -4.54 7.75
N ILE A 279 7.53 -4.16 6.47
CA ILE A 279 6.41 -4.34 5.53
C ILE A 279 6.88 -5.26 4.40
N ASP A 280 6.23 -6.40 4.24
CA ASP A 280 6.50 -7.28 3.10
C ASP A 280 5.53 -6.95 1.96
N ILE A 281 6.10 -6.80 0.76
CA ILE A 281 5.36 -6.54 -0.48
C ILE A 281 5.65 -7.69 -1.45
N MET A 282 4.65 -8.54 -1.66
CA MET A 282 4.70 -9.63 -2.64
C MET A 282 3.82 -9.29 -3.83
N GLY A 283 4.40 -9.23 -5.03
CA GLY A 283 3.69 -8.95 -6.28
C GLY A 283 3.33 -10.21 -7.04
N PHE A 284 2.13 -10.25 -7.61
CA PHE A 284 1.53 -11.40 -8.30
C PHE A 284 0.99 -11.00 -9.67
N ALA A 285 0.81 -11.98 -10.56
CA ALA A 285 0.25 -11.71 -11.88
C ALA A 285 -1.29 -11.53 -11.84
N CYS A 286 -1.98 -12.22 -10.93
CA CYS A 286 -3.42 -12.13 -10.72
C CYS A 286 -3.81 -12.46 -9.28
N MET A 287 -5.10 -12.33 -8.95
CA MET A 287 -5.64 -12.63 -7.62
C MET A 287 -5.56 -14.13 -7.29
N ASN A 288 -5.83 -15.00 -8.26
CA ASN A 288 -5.77 -16.45 -8.06
C ASN A 288 -4.37 -16.92 -7.65
N ASP A 289 -3.30 -16.33 -8.20
CA ASP A 289 -1.94 -16.64 -7.76
C ASP A 289 -1.73 -16.31 -6.26
N VAL A 290 -2.41 -15.29 -5.72
CA VAL A 290 -2.38 -14.95 -4.29
C VAL A 290 -3.10 -16.02 -3.48
N GLU A 291 -4.31 -16.41 -3.91
CA GLU A 291 -5.13 -17.43 -3.22
C GLU A 291 -4.46 -18.80 -3.22
N ASP A 292 -3.91 -19.22 -4.36
CA ASP A 292 -3.18 -20.48 -4.51
C ASP A 292 -1.89 -20.47 -3.68
N TYR A 293 -1.18 -19.34 -3.63
CA TYR A 293 -0.01 -19.20 -2.76
C TYR A 293 -0.39 -19.35 -1.29
N LEU A 294 -1.40 -18.61 -0.81
CA LEU A 294 -1.82 -18.61 0.59
C LEU A 294 -2.42 -19.95 1.07
N THR A 295 -2.94 -20.76 0.15
CA THR A 295 -3.51 -22.08 0.45
C THR A 295 -2.53 -23.24 0.24
N SER A 296 -1.33 -22.96 -0.25
CA SER A 296 -0.29 -23.97 -0.43
C SER A 296 0.29 -24.45 0.90
N THR A 297 0.67 -25.73 0.97
CA THR A 297 1.40 -26.30 2.13
C THR A 297 2.74 -25.59 2.35
N ASP A 298 3.36 -25.10 1.28
CA ASP A 298 4.61 -24.34 1.34
C ASP A 298 4.42 -23.01 2.11
N TYR A 299 3.30 -22.33 1.90
CA TYR A 299 2.98 -21.10 2.63
C TYR A 299 2.69 -21.36 4.11
N GLU A 300 2.18 -22.53 4.49
CA GLU A 300 2.01 -22.88 5.90
C GLU A 300 3.34 -22.82 6.67
N ALA A 301 4.44 -23.28 6.05
CA ALA A 301 5.78 -23.18 6.63
C ALA A 301 6.24 -21.72 6.77
N VAL A 302 5.98 -20.89 5.77
CA VAL A 302 6.23 -19.43 5.81
C VAL A 302 5.46 -18.78 6.96
N ALA A 303 4.16 -19.02 7.02
CA ALA A 303 3.27 -18.45 8.02
C ALA A 303 3.63 -18.92 9.44
N HIS A 304 4.05 -20.19 9.60
CA HIS A 304 4.56 -20.71 10.86
C HIS A 304 5.81 -19.98 11.31
N HIS A 305 6.79 -19.78 10.42
CA HIS A 305 8.01 -19.05 10.77
C HIS A 305 7.73 -17.57 11.07
N GLN A 306 6.85 -16.91 10.30
CA GLN A 306 6.39 -15.54 10.57
C GLN A 306 5.87 -15.41 12.01
N ARG A 307 4.94 -16.28 12.42
CA ARG A 307 4.35 -16.25 13.77
C ARG A 307 5.38 -16.43 14.90
N SER A 308 6.53 -17.04 14.62
CA SER A 308 7.58 -17.19 15.63
C SER A 308 8.31 -15.87 15.95
N LEU A 309 8.29 -14.90 15.01
CA LEU A 309 9.01 -13.62 15.09
C LEU A 309 8.11 -12.42 15.36
N THR A 310 6.85 -12.47 14.93
CA THR A 310 5.92 -11.34 14.98
C THR A 310 4.97 -11.39 16.17
N LEU A 311 4.41 -10.24 16.53
CA LEU A 311 3.23 -10.17 17.39
C LEU A 311 2.05 -10.88 16.72
N ASP A 312 1.19 -11.50 17.54
CA ASP A 312 -0.06 -12.08 17.06
C ASP A 312 -0.97 -11.01 16.44
N GLY A 313 -1.68 -11.37 15.37
CA GLY A 313 -2.62 -10.48 14.71
C GLY A 313 -2.00 -9.41 13.80
N CYS A 314 -0.74 -9.56 13.40
CA CYS A 314 -0.18 -8.76 12.31
C CYS A 314 -1.09 -8.83 11.07
N GLU A 315 -1.35 -7.69 10.46
CA GLU A 315 -2.31 -7.56 9.39
C GLU A 315 -1.68 -7.88 8.04
N TYR A 316 -2.47 -8.49 7.15
CA TYR A 316 -2.19 -8.45 5.73
C TYR A 316 -3.47 -8.20 4.92
N TRP A 317 -3.29 -7.64 3.73
CA TRP A 317 -4.38 -7.43 2.77
C TRP A 317 -3.85 -7.42 1.34
N THR A 318 -4.73 -7.68 0.39
CA THR A 318 -4.42 -7.67 -1.04
C THR A 318 -4.92 -6.38 -1.71
N GLY A 319 -4.15 -5.87 -2.69
CA GLY A 319 -4.50 -4.68 -3.44
C GLY A 319 -4.10 -4.71 -4.91
N LEU A 320 -4.72 -3.84 -5.72
CA LEU A 320 -4.30 -3.56 -7.11
C LEU A 320 -3.13 -2.59 -7.11
N ASN A 321 -2.17 -2.82 -7.99
CA ASN A 321 -1.06 -1.90 -8.19
C ASN A 321 -1.31 -0.96 -9.36
N TYR A 322 -1.13 0.33 -9.12
CA TYR A 322 -1.02 1.35 -10.15
C TYR A 322 0.35 2.01 -10.10
N THR A 323 1.19 1.70 -11.08
CA THR A 323 2.48 2.37 -11.24
C THR A 323 2.32 3.73 -11.89
N VAL A 324 2.44 4.77 -11.06
CA VAL A 324 2.33 6.18 -11.45
C VAL A 324 3.67 6.68 -12.00
N ILE A 325 4.76 6.41 -11.28
CA ILE A 325 6.14 6.72 -11.70
C ILE A 325 6.94 5.42 -11.70
N ASP A 326 7.66 5.12 -12.79
CA ASP A 326 8.66 4.05 -12.82
C ASP A 326 9.85 4.49 -13.67
N ARG A 327 10.97 4.68 -12.99
CA ARG A 327 12.25 5.05 -13.60
C ARG A 327 13.36 4.07 -13.25
N LEU A 328 13.11 2.97 -12.55
CA LEU A 328 14.15 2.02 -12.12
C LEU A 328 14.20 0.82 -13.05
N MET A 329 15.25 0.69 -13.88
CA MET A 329 15.36 -0.42 -14.84
C MET A 329 16.79 -0.96 -15.00
N PRO A 330 17.01 -2.29 -14.96
CA PRO A 330 16.11 -3.32 -14.39
C PRO A 330 16.07 -3.23 -12.85
N GLU A 331 15.14 -3.93 -12.20
CA GLU A 331 15.29 -4.23 -10.77
C GLU A 331 16.40 -5.26 -10.57
N LEU A 332 17.19 -5.09 -9.50
CA LEU A 332 18.24 -6.01 -9.10
C LEU A 332 17.95 -6.50 -7.68
N PRO A 333 18.30 -7.75 -7.34
CA PRO A 333 18.23 -8.19 -5.96
C PRO A 333 19.20 -7.36 -5.12
N THR A 334 18.75 -6.95 -3.94
CA THR A 334 19.57 -6.24 -2.96
C THR A 334 20.63 -7.19 -2.42
N ALA A 335 21.88 -6.73 -2.34
CA ALA A 335 22.96 -7.51 -1.77
C ALA A 335 22.71 -7.70 -0.27
N GLU A 336 23.03 -8.89 0.25
CA GLU A 336 22.97 -9.13 1.68
C GLU A 336 23.87 -8.12 2.43
N PRO A 337 23.40 -7.55 3.55
CA PRO A 337 24.25 -6.73 4.39
C PRO A 337 25.45 -7.57 4.85
N ARG A 338 26.66 -7.11 4.49
CA ARG A 338 27.93 -7.76 4.85
C ARG A 338 28.21 -7.72 6.34
#